data_AF-A0A954CU27-F1
#
_entry.id   AF-A0A954CU27-F1
#
_cell.length_a   1.000
_cell.length_b   1.000
_cell.length_c   1.000
_cell.angle_alpha   90.00
_cell.angle_beta   90.00
_cell.angle_gamma   90.00
#
_symmetry.space_group_name_H-M   'P 1'
#
loop_
_entity.id
_entity.type
_entity.pdbx_description
1 polymer ?
#
loop_
_entity_poly.entity_id
_entity_poly.type
_entity_poly.pdbx_seq_one_letter_code
_entity_poly.pdbx_strand_id
1 'polypeptide(L)' 'LFDDLVVNMIDVGEETGELDKMLMKVADTFDTYVDIAVESLVSILEPVLIVFMGGAIGFIVIALFLPLVGLIDAISA' A
#
# COMPACT_ATOMS: atom_id res chain seq x y z
N LEU A 1 18.07 9.92 16.61
CA LEU A 1 16.90 9.43 17.38
C LEU A 1 16.73 7.98 16.98
N PHE A 2 17.19 7.07 17.84
CA PHE A 2 16.95 5.65 17.68
C PHE A 2 15.65 5.32 18.41
N ASP A 3 14.88 4.35 17.90
CA ASP A 3 13.66 3.89 18.52
C ASP A 3 13.95 3.37 19.94
N ASP A 4 13.07 3.66 20.90
CA ASP A 4 13.18 3.22 22.29
C ASP A 4 13.29 1.70 22.38
N LEU A 5 12.68 0.96 21.43
CA LEU A 5 12.83 -0.50 21.34
C LEU A 5 14.30 -0.92 21.16
N VAL A 6 15.05 -0.23 20.31
CA VAL A 6 16.45 -0.55 20.01
C VAL A 6 17.32 -0.27 21.22
N VAL A 7 17.11 0.87 21.88
CA VAL A 7 17.86 1.26 23.08
C VAL A 7 17.63 0.24 24.20
N ASN A 8 16.36 -0.11 24.47
CA ASN A 8 16.03 -1.09 25.50
C ASN A 8 16.60 -2.49 25.21
N MET A 9 16.64 -2.92 23.94
CA MET A 9 17.22 -4.22 23.56
C MET A 9 18.75 -4.24 23.71
N ILE A 10 19.41 -3.12 23.42
CA ILE A 10 20.85 -2.97 23.66
C ILE A 10 21.15 -3.00 25.16
N ASP A 11 20.40 -2.24 25.97
CA ASP A 11 20.57 -2.20 27.44
C ASP A 11 20.40 -3.60 28.06
N VAL A 12 19.35 -4.33 27.66
CA VAL A 12 19.11 -5.72 28.11
C VAL A 12 20.23 -6.67 27.63
N GLY A 13 20.72 -6.48 26.41
CA GLY A 13 21.81 -7.28 25.84
C GLY A 13 23.14 -7.05 26.56
N GLU A 14 23.37 -5.82 27.03
CA GLU A 14 24.56 -5.46 27.80
C GLU A 14 24.48 -5.96 29.25
N GLU A 15 23.30 -5.85 29.90
CA GLU A 15 23.07 -6.38 31.25
C GLU A 15 23.18 -7.91 31.33
N THR A 16 22.75 -8.61 30.28
CA THR A 16 22.74 -10.08 30.21
C THR A 16 23.99 -10.67 29.56
N GLY A 17 24.85 -9.83 28.96
CA GLY A 17 25.99 -10.27 28.16
C GLY A 17 25.60 -10.94 26.83
N GLU A 18 24.34 -10.85 26.42
CA GLU A 18 23.80 -11.41 25.17
C GLU A 18 23.58 -10.35 24.07
N LEU A 19 24.43 -9.31 24.02
CA LEU A 19 24.28 -8.19 23.08
C LEU A 19 24.13 -8.62 21.62
N ASP A 20 24.95 -9.58 21.16
CA ASP A 20 24.90 -10.11 19.78
C ASP A 20 23.50 -10.65 19.43
N LYS A 21 22.91 -11.40 20.35
CA LYS A 21 21.56 -11.97 20.21
C LYS A 21 20.47 -10.90 20.21
N MET A 22 20.63 -9.84 21.03
CA MET A 22 19.68 -8.72 21.03
C MET A 22 19.77 -7.91 19.75
N LEU A 23 20.97 -7.68 19.21
CA LEU A 23 21.16 -7.00 17.92
C LEU A 23 20.54 -7.77 16.76
N MET A 24 20.71 -9.10 16.73
CA MET A 24 20.02 -9.96 15.75
C MET A 24 18.50 -9.83 15.86
N LYS A 25 17.96 -9.79 17.08
CA LYS A 25 16.53 -9.64 17.28
C LYS A 25 16.01 -8.26 16.87
N VAL A 26 16.81 -7.21 17.03
CA VAL A 26 16.50 -5.88 16.49
C VAL A 26 16.44 -5.96 14.96
N ALA A 27 17.42 -6.57 14.30
CA ALA A 27 17.42 -6.74 12.85
C ALA A 27 16.15 -7.47 12.36
N ASP A 28 15.83 -8.62 12.95
CA ASP A 28 14.62 -9.40 12.63
C ASP A 28 13.33 -8.57 12.80
N THR A 29 13.29 -7.71 13.83
CA THR A 29 12.13 -6.85 14.09
C THR A 29 11.98 -5.77 13.01
N PHE A 30 13.08 -5.16 12.58
CA PHE A 30 13.04 -4.18 11.49
C PHE A 30 12.69 -4.81 10.15
N ASP A 31 13.21 -6.00 9.84
CA ASP A 31 12.83 -6.73 8.64
C ASP A 31 11.32 -7.02 8.64
N THR A 32 10.78 -7.45 9.78
CA THR A 32 9.33 -7.64 9.94
C THR A 32 8.54 -6.35 9.69
N TYR A 33 9.00 -5.21 10.20
CA TYR A 33 8.34 -3.93 9.95
C TYR A 33 8.41 -3.49 8.49
N VAL A 34 9.54 -3.75 7.81
CA VAL A 34 9.68 -3.49 6.38
C VAL A 34 8.72 -4.37 5.59
N ASP A 35 8.64 -5.67 5.89
CA ASP A 35 7.73 -6.60 5.21
C ASP A 35 6.26 -6.18 5.39
N ILE A 36 5.84 -5.86 6.62
CA ILE A 36 4.49 -5.35 6.89
C ILE A 36 4.22 -4.04 6.14
N ALA A 37 5.19 -3.13 6.12
CA ALA A 37 5.04 -1.87 5.39
C ALA A 37 4.85 -2.14 3.90
N VAL A 38 5.69 -2.98 3.29
CA VAL A 38 5.60 -3.34 1.88
C VAL A 38 4.25 -4.00 1.56
N GLU A 39 3.81 -4.96 2.37
CA GLU A 39 2.52 -5.62 2.18
C GLU A 39 1.35 -4.62 2.27
N SER A 40 1.39 -3.69 3.24
CA SER A 40 0.36 -2.65 3.38
C SER A 40 0.32 -1.70 2.18
N LEU A 41 1.48 -1.35 1.62
CA LEU A 41 1.56 -0.50 0.42
C LEU A 41 0.96 -1.21 -0.79
N VAL A 42 1.27 -2.49 -0.98
CA VAL A 42 0.70 -3.29 -2.08
C VAL A 42 -0.80 -3.46 -1.90
N SER A 43 -1.27 -3.70 -0.67
CA SER A 43 -2.70 -3.84 -0.38
C SER A 43 -3.51 -2.59 -0.72
N ILE A 44 -2.95 -1.39 -0.55
CA ILE A 44 -3.60 -0.13 -0.95
C ILE A 44 -3.50 0.12 -2.45
N LEU A 45 -2.45 -0.39 -3.10
CA LEU A 45 -2.27 -0.23 -4.55
C LEU A 45 -3.36 -0.96 -5.35
N GLU A 46 -3.80 -2.14 -4.91
CA GLU A 46 -4.88 -2.89 -5.56
C GLU A 46 -6.21 -2.12 -5.70
N PRO A 47 -6.83 -1.56 -4.64
CA PRO A 47 -8.08 -0.82 -4.76
C PRO A 47 -7.93 0.47 -5.58
N VAL A 48 -6.75 1.11 -5.54
CA VAL A 48 -6.46 2.29 -6.38
C VAL A 48 -6.51 1.91 -7.87
N LEU A 49 -5.90 0.79 -8.25
CA LEU A 49 -5.95 0.30 -9.63
C LEU A 49 -7.38 -0.04 -10.07
N ILE A 50 -8.19 -0.64 -9.20
CA ILE A 50 -9.60 -0.96 -9.50
C ILE A 50 -10.41 0.31 -9.73
N VAL A 51 -10.27 1.32 -8.87
CA VAL A 51 -10.98 2.61 -9.03
C VAL A 51 -10.56 3.30 -10.32
N PHE A 52 -9.25 3.31 -10.62
CA PHE A 52 -8.73 3.90 -11.85
C PHE A 52 -9.28 3.18 -13.10
N MET A 53 -9.26 1.85 -13.10
CA MET A 53 -9.76 1.03 -14.22
C MET A 53 -11.28 1.20 -14.38
N GLY A 54 -12.04 1.23 -13.29
CA GLY A 54 -13.48 1.51 -13.30
C GLY A 54 -13.78 2.89 -13.87
N GLY A 55 -13.01 3.91 -13.49
CA GLY A 55 -13.10 5.26 -14.05
C GLY A 55 -12.80 5.31 -15.54
N ALA A 56 -11.73 4.65 -15.99
CA ALA A 56 -11.35 4.57 -17.39
C ALA A 56 -12.44 3.89 -18.25
N ILE A 57 -12.98 2.77 -17.78
CA ILE A 57 -14.07 2.05 -18.46
C ILE A 57 -15.33 2.92 -18.48
N GLY A 58 -15.71 3.54 -17.36
CA GLY A 58 -16.87 4.42 -17.27
C GLY A 58 -16.78 5.61 -18.23
N PHE A 59 -15.59 6.21 -18.35
CA PHE A 59 -15.34 7.27 -19.31
C PHE A 59 -15.54 6.82 -20.76
N ILE A 60 -15.03 5.65 -21.14
CA ILE A 60 -15.21 5.07 -22.48
C ILE A 60 -16.69 4.84 -22.77
N VAL A 61 -17.44 4.26 -21.82
CA VAL A 61 -18.88 4.01 -21.99
C VAL A 61 -19.63 5.31 -22.24
N ILE A 62 -19.40 6.34 -21.42
CA ILE A 62 -20.06 7.64 -21.58
C ILE A 62 -19.73 8.26 -22.95
N ALA A 63 -18.46 8.20 -23.37
CA ALA A 63 -18.02 8.73 -24.66
C ALA A 63 -18.68 8.04 -25.86
N LEU A 64 -19.02 6.74 -25.74
CA LEU A 64 -19.70 5.99 -26.80
C LEU A 64 -21.23 6.15 -26.77
N PHE A 65 -21.83 6.25 -25.59
CA PHE A 65 -23.30 6.35 -25.46
C PHE A 65 -23.84 7.74 -25.76
N LEU A 66 -23.13 8.81 -25.39
CA LEU A 66 -23.53 10.19 -25.69
C LEU A 66 -23.85 10.45 -27.18
N PRO A 67 -22.97 10.11 -28.15
CA PRO A 67 -23.27 10.33 -29.57
C PRO A 67 -24.39 9.42 -30.07
N LEU A 68 -24.56 8.23 -29.49
CA LEU A 68 -25.64 7.32 -29.86
C LEU A 68 -27.01 7.91 -29.50
N VAL A 69 -27.14 8.50 -28.30
CA VAL A 69 -28.36 9.19 -27.88
C VAL A 69 -28.63 10.39 -28.77
N GLY A 70 -27.62 11.20 -29.06
CA GLY A 70 -27.78 12.34 -29.98
C GLY A 70 -28.23 11.93 -31.38
N LEU A 71 -27.79 10.77 -31.87
CA LEU A 71 -28.22 10.24 -33.17
C LEU A 71 -29.67 9.74 -33.15
N ILE A 72 -30.13 9.15 -32.04
CA ILE A 72 -31.53 8.74 -31.85
C ILE A 72 -32.45 9.97 -31.80
N ASP A 73 -32.07 11.01 -31.06
CA ASP A 73 -32.85 12.26 -30.98
C ASP A 73 -32.96 12.94 -32.36
N ALA A 74 -31.88 12.95 -33.14
CA ALA A 74 -31.87 13.52 -34.49
C ALA A 74 -32.75 12.76 -35.51
N ILE A 75 -32.98 11.45 -35.30
CA ILE A 75 -33.82 10.61 -36.18
C ILE A 75 -35.29 10.63 -35.73
N SER A 76 -35.55 10.86 -34.44
CA SER A 76 -36.91 10.88 -33.88
C SER A 76 -37.63 12.22 -33.99
N ALA A 77 -36.92 13.30 -34.37
CA ALA A 77 -37.46 14.61 -34.74
C ALA A 77 -37.75 14.73 -36.24
#